data_AF-A0A7M3WI53-F1
#
_entry.id   AF-A0A7M3WI53-F1
#
_cell.length_a   1.000
_cell.length_b   1.000
_cell.length_c   1.000
_cell.angle_alpha   90.00
_cell.angle_beta   90.00
_cell.angle_gamma   90.00
#
_symmetry.space_group_name_H-M   'P 1'
#
loop_
_entity.id
_entity.type
_entity.pdbx_description
1 polymer ?
#
loop_
_entity_poly.entity_id
_entity_poly.type
_entity_poly.pdbx_seq_one_letter_code
_entity_poly.pdbx_strand_id
1 'polypeptide(L)'
;MSRQGTTATLLVSLLLLSGCLGDETSEDPEIEDCSAIIGDSCEIEDNTVDDGDLEEEISISGNSYCDNTNPDHCLLPFPSSAFLDSDSGTATGYRLDIDGQSIPDSASAPSEDFHMLDNKDGHSPSTQIF
;
A
#
# COMPACT_ATOMS: atom_id res chain seq x y z
N MET A 1 21.23 0.93 50.79
CA MET A 1 21.10 1.76 49.57
C MET A 1 20.40 0.92 48.51
N SER A 2 19.30 1.45 47.99
CA SER A 2 18.23 0.72 47.29
C SER A 2 18.64 0.20 45.91
N ARG A 3 18.89 -1.12 45.79
CA ARG A 3 19.16 -1.79 44.50
C ARG A 3 17.94 -1.84 43.57
N GLN A 4 16.74 -1.66 44.12
CA GLN A 4 15.47 -1.66 43.36
C GLN A 4 15.17 -0.26 42.79
N GLY A 5 15.56 0.81 43.49
CA GLY A 5 15.44 2.18 42.98
C GLY A 5 16.33 2.41 41.76
N THR A 6 17.55 1.85 41.78
CA THR A 6 18.52 2.00 40.69
C THR A 6 18.10 1.32 39.39
N THR A 7 17.40 0.18 39.46
CA THR A 7 16.91 -0.53 38.26
C THR A 7 15.73 0.21 37.64
N ALA A 8 14.82 0.73 38.45
CA ALA A 8 13.68 1.52 37.98
C ALA A 8 14.14 2.81 37.28
N THR A 9 15.11 3.53 37.86
CA THR A 9 15.67 4.73 37.22
C THR A 9 16.37 4.43 35.89
N LEU A 10 17.02 3.27 35.77
CA LEU A 10 17.75 2.90 34.56
C LEU A 10 16.79 2.53 33.41
N LEU A 11 15.67 1.85 33.72
CA LEU A 11 14.63 1.53 32.74
C LEU A 11 13.90 2.78 32.23
N VAL A 12 13.62 3.75 33.11
CA VAL A 12 12.97 5.02 32.71
C VAL A 12 13.88 5.84 31.79
N SER A 13 15.18 5.89 32.06
CA SER A 13 16.14 6.60 31.19
C SER A 13 16.22 5.99 29.79
N LEU A 14 16.16 4.66 29.66
CA LEU A 14 16.20 3.98 28.34
C LEU A 14 14.98 4.30 27.47
N LEU A 15 13.80 4.52 28.09
CA LEU A 15 12.58 4.89 27.40
C LEU A 15 12.56 6.36 26.94
N LEU A 16 13.36 7.22 27.57
CA LEU A 16 13.45 8.65 27.22
C LEU A 16 14.50 8.95 26.13
N LEU A 17 15.38 8.00 25.83
CA LEU A 17 16.45 8.16 24.83
C LEU A 17 16.09 7.62 23.43
N SER A 18 14.89 7.09 23.22
CA SER A 18 14.40 6.64 21.90
C SER A 18 13.80 7.81 21.10
N GLY A 19 14.54 8.92 21.01
CA GLY A 19 14.16 10.13 20.29
C GLY A 19 15.20 10.53 19.24
N CYS A 20 14.87 10.23 17.97
CA CYS A 20 15.27 10.86 16.71
C CYS A 20 16.57 11.71 16.67
N LEU A 21 17.65 11.18 16.08
CA LEU A 21 18.62 11.98 15.32
C LEU A 21 18.25 11.82 13.84
N GLY A 22 17.35 12.67 13.35
CA GLY A 22 17.13 12.88 11.92
C GLY A 22 17.83 14.17 11.52
N ASP A 23 19.01 14.03 10.93
CA ASP A 23 19.67 15.12 10.21
C ASP A 23 19.45 14.86 8.73
N GLU A 24 18.40 15.46 8.18
CA GLU A 24 18.24 15.62 6.75
C GLU A 24 17.72 17.03 6.46
N THR A 25 18.67 17.97 6.38
CA THR A 25 18.47 19.17 5.56
C THR A 25 18.53 18.74 4.11
N SER A 26 17.38 18.59 3.47
CA SER A 26 17.29 18.51 2.00
C SER A 26 16.38 19.63 1.53
N GLU A 27 16.93 20.47 0.67
CA GLU A 27 16.34 21.69 0.14
C GLU A 27 15.09 21.34 -0.70
N ASP A 28 13.95 21.95 -0.34
CA ASP A 28 12.69 21.87 -1.07
C ASP A 28 12.81 22.65 -2.39
N PRO A 29 12.46 22.10 -3.57
CA PRO A 29 12.31 22.91 -4.77
C PRO A 29 11.04 23.76 -4.66
N GLU A 30 11.22 25.09 -4.64
CA GLU A 30 10.14 26.07 -4.65
C GLU A 30 9.14 25.77 -5.80
N ILE A 31 7.95 25.29 -5.45
CA ILE A 31 6.82 25.26 -6.39
C ILE A 31 6.19 26.66 -6.34
N GLU A 32 6.34 27.40 -7.44
CA GLU A 32 5.79 28.74 -7.63
C GLU A 32 4.25 28.67 -7.59
N ASP A 33 3.70 29.02 -6.44
CA ASP A 33 2.27 29.06 -6.16
C ASP A 33 1.61 30.22 -6.91
N CYS A 34 0.79 29.91 -7.93
CA CYS A 34 -0.05 30.89 -8.62
C CYS A 34 -1.22 31.40 -7.74
N SER A 35 -1.16 31.31 -6.41
CA SER A 35 -2.21 31.83 -5.51
C SER A 35 -2.12 33.34 -5.24
N ALA A 36 -1.22 34.08 -5.89
CA ALA A 36 -1.10 35.53 -5.69
C ALA A 36 -1.36 36.31 -6.97
N ILE A 37 -2.63 36.55 -7.30
CA ILE A 37 -3.20 37.85 -7.70
C ILE A 37 -4.70 37.65 -7.95
N ILE A 38 -5.52 38.38 -7.20
CA ILE A 38 -6.93 38.61 -7.54
C ILE A 38 -6.95 39.46 -8.82
N GLY A 39 -7.38 38.85 -9.92
CA GLY A 39 -7.80 39.51 -11.15
C GLY A 39 -6.68 39.75 -12.16
N ASP A 40 -6.48 38.82 -13.08
CA ASP A 40 -6.87 38.94 -14.49
C ASP A 40 -6.63 37.59 -15.19
N SER A 41 -7.35 37.34 -16.27
CA SER A 41 -7.54 36.06 -16.97
C SER A 41 -6.26 35.22 -17.21
N CYS A 42 -6.20 33.98 -16.72
CA CYS A 42 -5.40 32.94 -17.37
C CYS A 42 -6.24 32.40 -18.54
N GLU A 43 -6.19 33.08 -19.69
CA GLU A 43 -6.70 32.50 -20.93
C GLU A 43 -5.80 31.32 -21.29
N ILE A 44 -6.24 30.10 -20.97
CA ILE A 44 -5.71 28.90 -21.59
C ILE A 44 -6.22 28.94 -23.03
N GLU A 45 -5.36 29.32 -23.97
CA GLU A 45 -5.63 29.09 -25.39
C GLU A 45 -5.73 27.58 -25.61
N ASP A 46 -6.96 27.10 -25.74
CA ASP A 46 -7.30 25.75 -26.20
C ASP A 46 -6.90 25.61 -27.67
N ASN A 47 -5.59 25.42 -27.90
CA ASN A 47 -5.10 24.91 -29.15
C ASN A 47 -5.46 23.42 -29.20
N THR A 48 -6.67 23.12 -29.66
CA THR A 48 -7.09 21.77 -30.02
C THR A 48 -6.23 21.30 -31.20
N VAL A 49 -5.02 20.81 -30.90
CA VAL A 49 -4.29 19.94 -31.80
C VAL A 49 -5.03 18.61 -31.75
N ASP A 50 -5.78 18.34 -32.82
CA ASP A 50 -6.25 17.00 -33.19
C ASP A 50 -5.02 16.14 -33.49
N ASP A 51 -4.28 15.77 -32.43
CA ASP A 51 -3.31 14.69 -32.47
C ASP A 51 -4.14 13.44 -32.27
N GLY A 52 -4.34 12.68 -33.36
CA GLY A 52 -5.13 11.46 -33.34
C GLY A 52 -4.67 10.61 -32.17
N ASP A 53 -5.54 10.47 -31.17
CA ASP A 53 -5.27 9.88 -29.87
C ASP A 53 -4.92 8.39 -30.06
N LEU A 54 -3.64 8.14 -30.33
CA LEU A 54 -3.06 6.82 -30.27
C LEU A 54 -2.79 6.59 -28.79
N GLU A 55 -3.78 6.05 -28.07
CA GLU A 55 -3.59 5.56 -26.71
C GLU A 55 -2.41 4.56 -26.74
N GLU A 56 -1.24 4.98 -26.23
CA GLU A 56 -0.07 4.13 -26.14
C GLU A 56 -0.32 3.09 -25.04
N GLU A 57 -0.74 1.89 -25.45
CA GLU A 57 -0.99 0.78 -24.53
C GLU A 57 0.35 0.27 -23.95
N ILE A 58 0.63 0.68 -22.71
CA ILE A 58 1.82 0.23 -21.98
C ILE A 58 1.54 -1.17 -21.42
N SER A 59 2.28 -2.16 -21.92
CA SER A 59 2.22 -3.53 -21.39
C SER A 59 2.93 -3.62 -20.04
N ILE A 60 2.19 -3.96 -18.99
CA ILE A 60 2.72 -4.24 -17.65
C ILE A 60 2.95 -5.76 -17.54
N SER A 61 4.21 -6.15 -17.36
CA SER A 61 4.59 -7.55 -17.15
C SER A 61 4.17 -8.02 -15.75
N GLY A 62 2.95 -8.52 -15.62
CA GLY A 62 2.41 -9.15 -14.42
C GLY A 62 2.45 -10.68 -14.45
N ASN A 63 2.33 -11.31 -13.29
CA ASN A 63 1.98 -12.73 -13.18
C ASN A 63 0.52 -12.82 -12.68
N SER A 64 -0.18 -13.92 -13.00
CA SER A 64 -1.59 -14.09 -12.63
C SER A 64 -1.83 -14.34 -11.13
N TYR A 65 -0.78 -14.48 -10.34
CA TYR A 65 -0.83 -14.86 -8.93
C TYR A 65 -0.52 -13.70 -7.98
N CYS A 66 -0.11 -12.53 -8.48
CA CYS A 66 0.33 -11.41 -7.65
C CYS A 66 -0.29 -10.10 -8.13
N ASP A 67 -0.39 -9.13 -7.22
CA ASP A 67 -0.88 -7.80 -7.56
C ASP A 67 0.16 -7.06 -8.42
N ASN A 68 -0.27 -6.51 -9.56
CA ASN A 68 0.61 -5.80 -10.49
C ASN A 68 1.24 -4.53 -9.88
N THR A 69 0.69 -4.00 -8.80
CA THR A 69 1.23 -2.86 -8.05
C THR A 69 2.50 -3.23 -7.27
N ASN A 70 2.64 -4.50 -6.86
CA ASN A 70 3.81 -5.03 -6.16
C ASN A 70 4.08 -6.50 -6.55
N PRO A 71 4.61 -6.75 -7.76
CA PRO A 71 4.81 -8.10 -8.28
C PRO A 71 5.90 -8.90 -7.55
N ASP A 72 6.80 -8.22 -6.83
CA ASP A 72 7.90 -8.85 -6.09
C ASP A 72 7.45 -9.40 -4.73
N HIS A 73 6.36 -8.87 -4.17
CA HIS A 73 5.83 -9.26 -2.87
C HIS A 73 4.35 -9.60 -2.97
N CYS A 74 4.06 -10.82 -3.42
CA CYS A 74 2.70 -11.35 -3.53
C CYS A 74 1.95 -11.31 -2.19
N LEU A 75 0.62 -11.24 -2.26
CA LEU A 75 -0.29 -10.90 -1.15
C LEU A 75 -0.17 -9.45 -0.63
N LEU A 76 0.77 -8.66 -1.16
CA LEU A 76 0.89 -7.24 -0.90
C LEU A 76 0.62 -6.43 -2.17
N PRO A 77 0.04 -5.23 -2.07
CA PRO A 77 -0.51 -4.64 -0.84
C PRO A 77 -1.73 -5.40 -0.32
N PHE A 78 -1.83 -5.53 1.00
CA PHE A 78 -3.04 -6.07 1.64
C PHE A 78 -3.87 -4.91 2.19
N PRO A 79 -5.17 -4.82 1.90
CA PRO A 79 -5.97 -5.70 1.03
C PRO A 79 -5.79 -5.39 -0.47
N SER A 80 -5.90 -6.42 -1.32
CA SER A 80 -5.88 -6.28 -2.79
C SER A 80 -7.11 -6.95 -3.42
N SER A 81 -7.63 -6.35 -4.49
CA SER A 81 -8.70 -6.92 -5.30
C SER A 81 -8.21 -7.97 -6.31
N ALA A 82 -6.90 -8.13 -6.48
CA ALA A 82 -6.32 -9.17 -7.34
C ALA A 82 -6.65 -10.60 -6.84
N PHE A 83 -6.98 -10.72 -5.56
CA PHE A 83 -7.36 -11.98 -4.89
C PHE A 83 -8.88 -12.08 -4.65
N LEU A 84 -9.68 -11.35 -5.43
CA LEU A 84 -11.14 -11.38 -5.35
C LEU A 84 -11.72 -11.99 -6.61
N ASP A 85 -12.56 -13.00 -6.41
CA ASP A 85 -13.37 -13.59 -7.44
C ASP A 85 -14.81 -13.14 -7.32
N SER A 86 -15.48 -12.97 -8.47
CA SER A 86 -16.89 -12.57 -8.50
C SER A 86 -17.77 -13.70 -7.98
N ASP A 87 -18.59 -13.43 -6.96
CA ASP A 87 -19.57 -14.37 -6.44
C ASP A 87 -20.87 -13.68 -6.02
N SER A 88 -21.91 -13.86 -6.85
CA SER A 88 -23.26 -13.35 -6.57
C SER A 88 -23.95 -13.94 -5.34
N GLY A 89 -23.41 -15.02 -4.76
CA GLY A 89 -23.91 -15.66 -3.55
C GLY A 89 -23.49 -14.96 -2.26
N THR A 90 -22.53 -14.04 -2.32
CA THR A 90 -22.06 -13.28 -1.17
C THR A 90 -22.71 -11.89 -1.07
N ALA A 91 -22.59 -11.22 0.08
CA ALA A 91 -23.18 -9.90 0.28
C ALA A 91 -22.43 -8.80 -0.45
N THR A 92 -21.10 -8.94 -0.66
CA THR A 92 -20.33 -7.96 -1.44
C THR A 92 -20.34 -8.23 -2.93
N GLY A 93 -20.79 -9.41 -3.36
CA GLY A 93 -20.69 -9.86 -4.76
C GLY A 93 -19.31 -10.42 -5.11
N TYR A 94 -18.41 -10.54 -4.12
CA TYR A 94 -17.06 -11.06 -4.26
C TYR A 94 -16.74 -12.07 -3.15
N ARG A 95 -15.76 -12.92 -3.40
CA ARG A 95 -15.18 -13.84 -2.42
C ARG A 95 -13.66 -13.80 -2.54
N LEU A 96 -12.95 -14.00 -1.44
CA LEU A 96 -11.50 -14.19 -1.50
C LEU A 96 -11.20 -15.49 -2.25
N ASP A 97 -10.21 -15.45 -3.12
CA ASP A 97 -9.61 -16.62 -3.76
C ASP A 97 -8.11 -16.38 -3.85
N ILE A 98 -7.34 -17.06 -2.98
CA ILE A 98 -5.89 -16.90 -2.91
C ILE A 98 -5.24 -18.21 -3.36
N ASP A 99 -4.75 -18.21 -4.61
CA ASP A 99 -4.00 -19.34 -5.18
C ASP A 99 -2.75 -19.65 -4.33
N GLY A 100 -2.47 -20.93 -4.14
CA GLY A 100 -1.29 -21.41 -3.42
C GLY A 100 0.02 -20.85 -3.95
N GLN A 101 0.11 -20.55 -5.25
CA GLN A 101 1.29 -19.93 -5.87
C GLN A 101 1.46 -18.46 -5.50
N SER A 102 0.41 -17.78 -5.05
CA SER A 102 0.48 -16.44 -4.47
C SER A 102 1.13 -16.45 -3.08
N ILE A 103 1.18 -17.61 -2.42
CA ILE A 103 1.64 -17.77 -1.05
C ILE A 103 3.11 -18.17 -1.06
N PRO A 104 4.01 -17.43 -0.39
CA PRO A 104 5.41 -17.80 -0.32
C PRO A 104 5.59 -19.13 0.38
N ASP A 105 6.34 -20.05 -0.22
CA ASP A 105 6.70 -21.35 0.38
C ASP A 105 7.42 -21.16 1.71
N SER A 106 7.09 -22.01 2.67
CA SER A 106 7.89 -22.12 3.88
C SER A 106 9.10 -23.03 3.64
N ALA A 107 10.16 -22.88 4.46
CA ALA A 107 11.28 -23.80 4.41
C ALA A 107 10.92 -25.26 4.80
N SER A 108 9.71 -25.50 5.33
CA SER A 108 9.28 -26.79 5.86
C SER A 108 8.32 -27.55 4.94
N ALA A 109 7.56 -26.84 4.10
CA ALA A 109 6.56 -27.39 3.20
C ALA A 109 6.19 -26.36 2.12
N PRO A 110 5.81 -26.80 0.92
CA PRO A 110 5.21 -25.93 -0.08
C PRO A 110 3.91 -25.36 0.45
N SER A 111 3.58 -24.15 0.00
CA SER A 111 2.33 -23.50 0.32
C SER A 111 1.19 -24.07 -0.54
N GLU A 112 0.02 -24.20 0.07
CA GLU A 112 -1.23 -24.60 -0.57
C GLU A 112 -2.27 -23.49 -0.32
N ASP A 113 -3.38 -23.52 -1.05
CA ASP A 113 -4.45 -22.53 -0.97
C ASP A 113 -4.95 -22.30 0.47
N PHE A 114 -5.23 -21.03 0.78
CA PHE A 114 -5.74 -20.64 2.09
C PHE A 114 -7.27 -20.80 2.18
N HIS A 115 -7.75 -22.05 2.16
CA HIS A 115 -9.18 -22.39 2.24
C HIS A 115 -9.96 -21.71 3.38
N MET A 116 -9.28 -21.33 4.48
CA MET A 116 -9.94 -20.61 5.57
C MET A 116 -10.27 -19.14 5.21
N LEU A 117 -9.46 -18.53 4.35
CA LEU A 117 -9.65 -17.18 3.83
C LEU A 117 -10.62 -17.19 2.65
N ASP A 118 -10.61 -18.22 1.81
CA ASP A 118 -11.50 -18.32 0.64
C ASP A 118 -12.99 -18.33 1.03
N ASN A 119 -13.33 -18.64 2.28
CA ASN A 119 -14.70 -18.54 2.78
C ASN A 119 -15.15 -17.10 3.13
N LYS A 120 -14.27 -16.10 2.96
CA LYS A 120 -14.56 -14.71 3.28
C LYS A 120 -15.13 -14.00 2.06
N ASP A 121 -16.19 -13.24 2.33
CA ASP A 121 -16.85 -12.33 1.40
C ASP A 121 -16.02 -11.05 1.20
N GLY A 122 -14.82 -11.22 0.65
CA GLY A 122 -13.82 -10.19 0.44
C GLY A 122 -13.02 -9.77 1.68
N HIS A 123 -12.31 -8.66 1.53
CA HIS A 123 -11.53 -8.04 2.61
C HIS A 123 -12.47 -7.19 3.47
N SER A 124 -12.82 -7.67 4.66
CA SER A 124 -13.66 -6.88 5.57
C SER A 124 -12.92 -5.59 5.98
N PRO A 125 -13.52 -4.40 5.83
CA PRO A 125 -12.93 -3.12 6.27
C PRO A 125 -12.77 -3.05 7.80
N SER A 126 -13.23 -4.06 8.55
CA SER A 126 -13.04 -4.16 10.00
C SER A 126 -11.75 -4.87 10.42
N THR A 127 -10.97 -5.42 9.47
CA THR A 127 -9.64 -5.94 9.81
C THR A 127 -8.66 -4.77 9.90
N GLN A 128 -7.98 -4.62 11.04
CA GLN A 128 -7.02 -3.56 11.24
C GLN A 128 -5.81 -3.80 10.32
N ILE A 129 -5.49 -2.82 9.48
CA ILE A 129 -4.20 -2.75 8.79
C ILE A 129 -3.24 -2.18 9.83
N PHE A 130 -2.28 -2.99 10.28
CA PHE A 130 -1.32 -2.65 11.32
C PHE A 130 -0.39 -1.51 10.91
#